data_AF-A0A835S014-F1
#
_entry.id   AF-A0A835S014-F1
#
_cell.length_a   1.000
_cell.length_b   1.000
_cell.length_c   1.000
_cell.angle_alpha   90.00
_cell.angle_beta   90.00
_cell.angle_gamma   90.00
#
_symmetry.space_group_name_H-M   'P 1'
#
loop_
_entity.id
_entity.type
_entity.pdbx_description
1 polymer ?
#
loop_
_entity_poly.entity_id
_entity_poly.type
_entity_poly.pdbx_seq_one_letter_code
_entity_poly.pdbx_strand_id
1 'polypeptide(L)'
;MGVGYPLDIVVCSALGADLYDCVYPTRTARFGTALIPEGVLKLKHKAMANDERPIDTTCACMVCKNYTRAYIHYLVMKNAMGSQLLSYHNLSYMMRLSRDLHASIVQGRFPEFVQGFLRTQFPNGDVPLWVCNAMEVAGIDISACCEPCKTDQHVDELL
;
A
#
# COMPACT_ATOMS: atom_id res chain seq x y z
N MET A 1 -3.17 13.84 -11.43
CA MET A 1 -4.08 12.80 -11.95
C MET A 1 -3.29 11.57 -12.36
N GLY A 2 -3.77 10.36 -12.08
CA GLY A 2 -3.07 9.10 -12.40
C GLY A 2 -2.18 8.51 -11.29
N VAL A 3 -2.28 9.01 -10.05
CA VAL A 3 -1.48 8.55 -8.89
C VAL A 3 -2.36 7.67 -8.00
N GLY A 4 -1.94 6.43 -7.76
CA GLY A 4 -2.77 5.46 -7.03
C GLY A 4 -2.03 4.41 -6.24
N TYR A 5 -0.71 4.43 -6.23
CA TYR A 5 0.06 3.58 -5.32
C TYR A 5 -0.07 4.15 -3.90
N PRO A 6 -0.32 3.33 -2.86
CA PRO A 6 -0.52 3.82 -1.49
C PRO A 6 0.61 4.72 -0.98
N LEU A 7 1.87 4.37 -1.25
CA LEU A 7 3.03 5.16 -0.87
C LEU A 7 3.02 6.54 -1.55
N ASP A 8 2.78 6.58 -2.87
CA ASP A 8 2.75 7.83 -3.62
C ASP A 8 1.65 8.76 -3.11
N ILE A 9 0.49 8.22 -2.70
CA ILE A 9 -0.57 9.04 -2.12
C ILE A 9 -0.12 9.69 -0.81
N VAL A 10 0.51 8.93 0.09
CA VAL A 10 1.03 9.49 1.35
C VAL A 10 2.09 10.56 1.09
N VAL A 11 3.02 10.30 0.16
CA VAL A 11 4.09 11.26 -0.18
C VAL A 11 3.52 12.51 -0.85
N CYS A 12 2.65 12.37 -1.84
CA CYS A 12 2.04 13.51 -2.51
C CYS A 12 1.16 14.33 -1.55
N SER A 13 0.50 13.71 -0.57
CA SER A 13 -0.27 14.43 0.46
C SER A 13 0.66 15.27 1.33
N ALA A 14 1.83 14.74 1.71
CA ALA A 14 2.84 15.50 2.44
C ALA A 14 3.34 16.72 1.64
N LEU A 15 3.36 16.62 0.31
CA LEU A 15 3.73 17.71 -0.59
C LEU A 15 2.56 18.65 -0.94
N GLY A 16 1.38 18.47 -0.33
CA GLY A 16 0.23 19.37 -0.48
C GLY A 16 -0.75 19.02 -1.61
N ALA A 17 -0.74 17.79 -2.13
CA ALA A 17 -1.77 17.34 -3.06
C ALA A 17 -3.04 16.87 -2.31
N ASP A 18 -4.22 17.31 -2.79
CA ASP A 18 -5.50 17.03 -2.12
C ASP A 18 -6.40 16.01 -2.84
N LEU A 19 -6.20 15.82 -4.16
CA LEU A 19 -7.07 15.00 -5.00
C LEU A 19 -6.29 13.95 -5.79
N TYR A 20 -6.83 12.73 -5.80
CA TYR A 20 -6.22 11.57 -6.45
C TYR A 20 -7.25 10.80 -7.27
N ASP A 21 -6.85 10.40 -8.47
CA ASP A 21 -7.56 9.46 -9.32
C ASP A 21 -6.57 8.45 -9.89
N CYS A 22 -6.93 7.17 -9.87
CA CYS A 22 -6.14 6.13 -10.52
C CYS A 22 -6.94 4.85 -10.73
N VAL A 23 -6.63 4.14 -11.80
CA VAL A 23 -7.12 2.78 -12.06
C VAL A 23 -6.34 1.71 -11.28
N TYR A 24 -5.29 2.08 -10.53
CA TYR A 24 -4.41 1.15 -9.83
C TYR A 24 -5.16 0.08 -9.02
N PRO A 25 -6.09 0.40 -8.08
CA PRO A 25 -6.72 -0.61 -7.23
C PRO A 25 -7.55 -1.63 -8.02
N THR A 26 -8.24 -1.21 -9.09
CA THR A 26 -9.07 -2.10 -9.91
C THR A 26 -8.23 -2.85 -10.95
N ARG A 27 -7.17 -2.23 -11.48
CA ARG A 27 -6.21 -2.88 -12.39
C ARG A 27 -5.46 -4.00 -11.68
N THR A 28 -4.91 -3.77 -10.49
CA THR A 28 -4.18 -4.78 -9.72
C THR A 28 -5.06 -5.92 -9.26
N ALA A 29 -6.33 -5.64 -8.91
CA ALA A 29 -7.32 -6.66 -8.59
C ALA A 29 -7.55 -7.66 -9.73
N ARG A 30 -7.61 -7.20 -10.98
CA ARG A 30 -7.73 -8.08 -12.17
C ARG A 30 -6.53 -9.01 -12.34
N PHE A 31 -5.35 -8.58 -11.91
CA PHE A 31 -4.16 -9.42 -11.91
C PHE A 31 -4.09 -10.39 -10.72
N GLY A 32 -5.07 -10.35 -9.80
CA GLY A 32 -5.12 -11.21 -8.64
C GLY A 32 -4.31 -10.69 -7.46
N THR A 33 -4.10 -9.37 -7.38
CA THR A 33 -3.31 -8.74 -6.33
C THR A 33 -4.20 -7.90 -5.42
N ALA A 34 -4.12 -8.16 -4.12
CA ALA A 34 -4.79 -7.40 -3.08
C ALA A 34 -3.85 -6.36 -2.46
N LEU A 35 -4.37 -5.20 -2.10
CA LEU A 35 -3.65 -4.17 -1.34
C LEU A 35 -3.76 -4.48 0.16
N ILE A 36 -2.64 -4.45 0.87
CA ILE A 36 -2.56 -4.69 2.31
C ILE A 36 -1.62 -3.66 2.96
N PRO A 37 -1.72 -3.42 4.29
CA PRO A 37 -0.86 -2.45 4.98
C PRO A 37 0.63 -2.68 4.82
N GLU A 38 1.05 -3.93 4.57
CA GLU A 38 2.45 -4.33 4.34
C GLU A 38 2.85 -4.30 2.86
N GLY A 39 1.97 -3.82 1.98
CA GLY A 39 2.23 -3.67 0.54
C GLY A 39 1.20 -4.41 -0.31
N VAL A 40 1.64 -5.47 -1.01
CA VAL A 40 0.80 -6.19 -1.96
C VAL A 40 0.78 -7.69 -1.71
N LEU A 41 -0.41 -8.27 -1.70
CA LEU A 41 -0.62 -9.70 -1.56
C LEU A 41 -1.02 -10.32 -2.89
N LYS A 42 -0.17 -11.16 -3.46
CA LYS A 42 -0.42 -11.82 -4.75
C LYS A 42 -1.18 -13.13 -4.53
N LEU A 43 -2.50 -13.11 -4.75
CA LEU A 43 -3.36 -14.26 -4.50
C LEU A 43 -3.26 -15.38 -5.51
N LYS A 44 -2.51 -15.23 -6.61
CA LYS A 44 -2.22 -16.34 -7.53
C LYS A 44 -1.12 -17.28 -7.03
N HIS A 45 -0.39 -16.91 -5.99
CA HIS A 45 0.71 -17.76 -5.48
C HIS A 45 0.16 -19.02 -4.81
N LYS A 46 0.85 -20.15 -5.02
CA LYS A 46 0.49 -21.45 -4.44
C LYS A 46 0.40 -21.43 -2.92
N ALA A 47 1.21 -20.59 -2.25
CA ALA A 47 1.17 -20.42 -0.80
C ALA A 47 -0.20 -19.96 -0.28
N MET A 48 -1.02 -19.32 -1.12
CA MET A 48 -2.34 -18.83 -0.75
C MET A 48 -3.43 -19.91 -0.85
N ALA A 49 -3.15 -21.06 -1.49
CA ALA A 49 -4.17 -22.07 -1.78
C ALA A 49 -4.81 -22.68 -0.52
N ASN A 50 -4.07 -22.74 0.59
CA ASN A 50 -4.50 -23.31 1.86
C ASN A 50 -4.48 -22.28 3.01
N ASP A 51 -4.35 -20.98 2.71
CA ASP A 51 -4.34 -19.92 3.73
C ASP A 51 -5.78 -19.52 4.10
N GLU A 52 -6.25 -19.97 5.27
CA GLU A 52 -7.62 -19.68 5.75
C GLU A 52 -7.77 -18.28 6.37
N ARG A 53 -6.70 -17.49 6.46
CA ARG A 53 -6.78 -16.12 6.97
C ARG A 53 -7.53 -15.22 5.97
N PRO A 54 -8.16 -14.11 6.43
CA PRO A 54 -8.67 -13.08 5.53
C PRO A 54 -7.52 -12.36 4.80
N ILE A 55 -7.84 -11.57 3.78
CA ILE A 55 -6.80 -10.77 3.06
C ILE A 55 -6.03 -9.90 4.06
N ASP A 56 -6.74 -9.15 4.90
CA ASP A 56 -6.20 -8.28 5.94
C ASP A 56 -7.09 -8.42 7.18
N THR A 57 -6.50 -8.78 8.32
CA THR A 57 -7.20 -8.97 9.60
C THR A 57 -7.68 -7.66 10.22
N THR A 58 -7.08 -6.53 9.83
CA THR A 58 -7.46 -5.19 10.28
C THR A 58 -8.56 -4.57 9.41
N CYS A 59 -8.89 -5.19 8.27
CA CYS A 59 -9.84 -4.67 7.31
C CYS A 59 -11.28 -5.13 7.62
N ALA A 60 -12.18 -4.18 7.82
CA ALA A 60 -13.59 -4.44 8.13
C ALA A 60 -14.50 -4.58 6.87
N CYS A 61 -13.91 -4.67 5.68
CA CYS A 61 -14.67 -4.75 4.43
C CYS A 61 -15.44 -6.09 4.31
N MET A 62 -16.50 -6.11 3.50
CA MET A 62 -17.32 -7.32 3.27
C MET A 62 -16.47 -8.53 2.87
N VAL A 63 -15.41 -8.32 2.09
CA VAL A 63 -14.57 -9.40 1.58
C VAL A 63 -13.73 -10.02 2.69
N CYS A 64 -13.07 -9.21 3.51
CA CYS A 64 -12.25 -9.69 4.63
C CYS A 64 -13.09 -10.33 5.75
N LYS A 65 -14.37 -9.97 5.87
CA LYS A 65 -15.28 -10.56 6.86
C LYS A 65 -15.79 -11.94 6.47
N ASN A 66 -15.96 -12.20 5.16
CA ASN A 66 -16.70 -13.34 4.67
C ASN A 66 -15.86 -14.38 3.92
N TYR A 67 -14.65 -14.03 3.48
CA TYR A 67 -13.84 -14.88 2.61
C TYR A 67 -12.40 -15.00 3.08
N THR A 68 -11.83 -16.20 2.85
CA THR A 68 -10.44 -16.53 3.15
C THR A 68 -9.54 -16.31 1.91
N ARG A 69 -8.23 -16.17 2.13
CA ARG A 69 -7.24 -16.08 1.04
C ARG A 69 -7.27 -17.32 0.14
N ALA A 70 -7.45 -18.51 0.71
CA ALA A 70 -7.62 -19.77 -0.02
C ALA A 70 -8.82 -19.75 -0.96
N TYR A 71 -9.98 -19.29 -0.47
CA TYR A 71 -11.18 -19.20 -1.29
C TYR A 71 -11.01 -18.19 -2.43
N ILE A 72 -10.41 -17.03 -2.15
CA ILE A 72 -10.18 -16.01 -3.17
C ILE A 72 -9.09 -16.45 -4.16
N HIS A 73 -8.05 -17.18 -3.72
CA HIS A 73 -7.06 -17.80 -4.60
C HIS A 73 -7.74 -18.69 -5.64
N TYR A 74 -8.62 -19.58 -5.19
CA TYR A 74 -9.40 -20.44 -6.09
C TYR A 74 -10.23 -19.62 -7.07
N LEU A 75 -10.97 -18.61 -6.59
CA LEU A 75 -11.78 -17.75 -7.45
C LEU A 75 -10.93 -17.00 -8.48
N VAL A 76 -9.82 -16.37 -8.07
CA VAL A 76 -8.92 -15.61 -8.97
C VAL A 76 -8.37 -16.50 -10.09
N MET A 77 -8.19 -17.80 -9.86
CA MET A 77 -7.72 -18.73 -10.88
C MET A 77 -8.82 -19.27 -11.81
N LYS A 78 -10.08 -19.29 -11.36
CA LYS A 78 -11.15 -20.05 -12.04
C LYS A 78 -12.38 -19.22 -12.41
N ASN A 79 -12.56 -18.02 -11.85
CA ASN A 79 -13.78 -17.25 -11.97
C ASN A 79 -13.54 -15.73 -11.93
N ALA A 80 -14.26 -14.98 -12.78
CA ALA A 80 -14.20 -13.51 -12.80
C ALA A 80 -14.58 -12.85 -11.45
N MET A 81 -15.40 -13.51 -10.63
CA MET A 81 -15.78 -13.07 -9.28
C MET A 81 -14.55 -12.76 -8.40
N GLY A 82 -13.43 -13.47 -8.58
CA GLY A 82 -12.21 -13.18 -7.83
C GLY A 82 -11.71 -11.75 -8.04
N SER A 83 -11.75 -11.26 -9.28
CA SER A 83 -11.36 -9.88 -9.60
C SER A 83 -12.34 -8.83 -9.06
N GLN A 84 -13.63 -9.16 -8.95
CA GLN A 84 -14.64 -8.27 -8.40
C GLN A 84 -14.48 -8.12 -6.88
N LEU A 85 -14.31 -9.24 -6.17
CA LEU A 85 -14.07 -9.23 -4.72
C LEU A 85 -12.77 -8.50 -4.39
N LEU A 86 -11.69 -8.75 -5.15
CA LEU A 86 -10.44 -8.00 -4.98
C LEU A 86 -10.58 -6.52 -5.29
N SER A 87 -11.38 -6.14 -6.29
CA SER A 87 -11.63 -4.73 -6.60
C SER A 87 -12.35 -4.05 -5.43
N TYR A 88 -13.35 -4.70 -4.85
CA TYR A 88 -14.06 -4.20 -3.66
C TYR A 88 -13.10 -3.99 -2.48
N HIS A 89 -12.27 -5.01 -2.19
CA HIS A 89 -11.28 -4.92 -1.11
C HIS A 89 -10.27 -3.79 -1.36
N ASN A 90 -9.68 -3.71 -2.56
CA ASN A 90 -8.68 -2.72 -2.90
C ASN A 90 -9.25 -1.29 -2.81
N LEU A 91 -10.48 -1.06 -3.31
CA LEU A 91 -11.13 0.24 -3.16
C LEU A 91 -11.40 0.58 -1.70
N SER A 92 -11.88 -0.39 -0.90
CA SER A 92 -12.07 -0.20 0.54
C SER A 92 -10.76 0.14 1.26
N TYR A 93 -9.64 -0.47 0.86
CA TYR A 93 -8.31 -0.15 1.38
C TYR A 93 -7.94 1.30 1.06
N MET A 94 -8.06 1.72 -0.19
CA MET A 94 -7.74 3.10 -0.61
C MET A 94 -8.61 4.13 0.12
N MET A 95 -9.91 3.87 0.26
CA MET A 95 -10.82 4.76 0.98
C MET A 95 -10.49 4.86 2.48
N ARG A 96 -10.03 3.76 3.09
CA ARG A 96 -9.55 3.76 4.48
C ARG A 96 -8.26 4.56 4.59
N LEU A 97 -7.28 4.32 3.71
CA LEU A 97 -6.02 5.06 3.68
C LEU A 97 -6.28 6.58 3.59
N SER A 98 -7.12 7.02 2.66
CA SER A 98 -7.47 8.44 2.53
C SER A 98 -8.17 9.01 3.77
N ARG A 99 -9.01 8.21 4.44
CA ARG A 99 -9.69 8.62 5.68
C ARG A 99 -8.72 8.77 6.83
N ASP A 100 -7.84 7.80 7.01
CA ASP A 100 -6.86 7.79 8.11
C ASP A 100 -5.83 8.91 7.91
N LEU A 101 -5.42 9.12 6.66
CA LEU A 101 -4.57 10.24 6.24
C LEU A 101 -5.24 11.57 6.58
N HIS A 102 -6.46 11.81 6.12
CA HIS A 102 -7.19 13.05 6.43
C HIS A 102 -7.39 13.24 7.94
N ALA A 103 -7.75 12.19 8.67
CA ALA A 103 -7.91 12.25 10.13
C ALA A 103 -6.61 12.63 10.84
N SER A 104 -5.46 12.14 10.37
CA SER A 104 -4.17 12.49 10.96
C SER A 104 -3.79 13.95 10.75
N ILE A 105 -4.13 14.53 9.59
CA ILE A 105 -3.94 15.95 9.30
C ILE A 105 -4.81 16.80 10.22
N VAL A 106 -6.11 16.50 10.31
CA VAL A 106 -7.05 17.24 11.18
C VAL A 106 -6.64 17.17 12.65
N GLN A 107 -6.03 16.07 13.08
CA GLN A 107 -5.56 15.86 14.44
C GLN A 107 -4.14 16.39 14.69
N GLY A 108 -3.50 17.01 13.71
CA GLY A 108 -2.14 17.55 13.84
C GLY A 108 -1.05 16.49 14.05
N ARG A 109 -1.31 15.23 13.66
CA ARG A 109 -0.43 14.07 13.85
C ARG A 109 -0.05 13.36 12.54
N PHE A 110 0.05 14.15 11.48
CA PHE A 110 0.39 13.64 10.15
C PHE A 110 1.81 13.05 10.08
N PRO A 111 2.86 13.67 10.66
CA PRO A 111 4.19 13.07 10.69
C PRO A 111 4.23 11.67 11.31
N GLU A 112 3.52 11.46 12.42
CA GLU A 112 3.43 10.16 13.11
C GLU A 112 2.69 9.12 12.25
N PHE A 113 1.67 9.56 11.51
CA PHE A 113 0.99 8.71 10.54
C PHE A 113 1.93 8.26 9.41
N VAL A 114 2.72 9.18 8.84
CA VAL A 114 3.70 8.84 7.79
C VAL A 114 4.74 7.86 8.32
N GLN A 115 5.30 8.10 9.50
CA GLN A 115 6.27 7.19 10.12
C GLN A 115 5.67 5.79 10.37
N GLY A 116 4.44 5.73 10.90
CA GLY A 116 3.74 4.47 11.12
C GLY A 116 3.45 3.71 9.82
N PHE A 117 3.06 4.44 8.77
CA PHE A 117 2.86 3.87 7.44
C PHE A 117 4.16 3.30 6.86
N LEU A 118 5.26 4.07 6.91
CA LEU A 118 6.56 3.65 6.41
C LEU A 118 7.11 2.43 7.15
N ARG A 119 7.02 2.39 8.49
CA ARG A 119 7.43 1.20 9.27
C ARG A 119 6.65 -0.06 8.90
N THR A 120 5.38 0.09 8.53
CA THR A 120 4.53 -1.04 8.13
C THR A 120 4.89 -1.54 6.73
N GLN A 121 5.15 -0.62 5.80
CA GLN A 121 5.50 -0.94 4.41
C GLN A 121 6.95 -1.43 4.26
N PHE A 122 7.88 -0.86 5.04
CA PHE A 122 9.32 -1.11 4.99
C PHE A 122 9.83 -1.50 6.39
N PRO A 123 9.53 -2.73 6.86
CA PRO A 123 9.91 -3.18 8.19
C PRO A 123 11.43 -3.26 8.39
N ASN A 124 12.21 -3.38 7.30
CA ASN A 124 13.67 -3.40 7.33
C ASN A 124 14.30 -2.01 7.19
N GLY A 125 13.50 -0.95 7.11
CA GLY A 125 14.01 0.41 6.90
C GLY A 125 14.56 0.68 5.50
N ASP A 126 14.21 -0.17 4.53
CA ASP A 126 14.57 -0.08 3.10
C ASP A 126 13.70 0.94 2.35
N VAL A 127 13.55 2.13 2.92
CA VAL A 127 12.77 3.22 2.35
C VAL A 127 13.49 3.77 1.09
N PRO A 128 12.81 3.91 -0.06
CA PRO A 128 13.42 4.44 -1.27
C PRO A 128 13.94 5.87 -1.12
N LEU A 129 15.10 6.18 -1.73
CA LEU A 129 15.74 7.49 -1.64
C LEU A 129 14.81 8.65 -2.06
N TRP A 130 13.99 8.46 -3.09
CA TRP A 130 13.07 9.49 -3.54
C TRP A 130 12.02 9.86 -2.47
N VAL A 131 11.65 8.91 -1.60
CA VAL A 131 10.75 9.16 -0.46
C VAL A 131 11.47 9.98 0.59
N CYS A 132 12.73 9.64 0.91
CA CYS A 132 13.56 10.40 1.83
C CYS A 132 13.67 11.87 1.40
N ASN A 133 14.02 12.10 0.14
CA ASN A 133 14.14 13.44 -0.43
C ASN A 133 12.80 14.19 -0.40
N ALA A 134 11.69 13.51 -0.70
CA ALA A 134 10.36 14.13 -0.66
C ALA A 134 9.94 14.53 0.77
N MET A 135 10.25 13.70 1.76
CA MET A 135 9.92 13.98 3.17
C MET A 135 10.76 15.12 3.74
N GLU A 136 12.03 15.22 3.34
CA GLU A 136 12.88 16.37 3.66
C GLU A 136 12.28 17.68 3.14
N VAL A 137 11.83 17.71 1.88
CA VAL A 137 11.15 18.87 1.30
C VAL A 137 9.84 19.19 2.01
N ALA A 138 9.09 18.16 2.42
CA ALA A 138 7.84 18.33 3.18
C ALA A 138 8.06 18.75 4.66
N GLY A 139 9.32 18.77 5.14
CA GLY A 139 9.65 19.08 6.53
C GLY A 139 9.22 17.99 7.52
N ILE A 140 9.10 16.73 7.06
CA ILE A 140 8.72 15.58 7.89
C ILE A 140 9.96 14.75 8.19
N ASP A 141 10.33 14.67 9.47
CA ASP A 141 11.43 13.82 9.90
C ASP A 141 11.02 12.34 9.86
N ILE A 142 11.72 11.55 9.03
CA ILE A 142 11.55 10.09 8.91
C ILE A 142 12.84 9.32 9.26
N SER A 143 13.81 9.96 9.91
CA SER A 143 15.08 9.35 10.32
C SER A 143 14.91 8.05 11.11
N ALA A 144 13.87 7.98 11.94
CA ALA A 144 13.54 6.78 12.73
C ALA A 144 12.98 5.59 11.89
N CYS A 145 12.74 5.78 10.60
CA CYS A 145 12.19 4.77 9.69
C CYS A 145 13.18 4.33 8.61
N CYS A 146 14.30 5.04 8.45
CA CYS A 146 15.32 4.72 7.46
C CYS A 146 16.55 4.14 8.18
N GLU A 147 17.02 2.96 7.75
CA GLU A 147 18.43 2.62 8.00
C GLU A 147 19.32 3.65 7.27
N PRO A 148 20.58 3.89 7.70
CA PRO A 148 21.45 4.84 7.02
C PRO A 148 21.50 4.49 5.53
N CYS A 149 20.94 5.39 4.72
CA CYS A 149 20.78 5.24 3.28
C CYS A 149 22.12 4.79 2.69
N LYS A 150 22.21 3.54 2.24
CA LYS A 150 23.37 3.09 1.48
C LYS A 150 23.41 3.96 0.24
N THR A 151 24.38 4.86 0.18
CA THR A 151 24.71 5.66 -1.01
C THR A 151 24.84 4.71 -2.20
N ASP A 152 23.99 4.89 -3.21
CA ASP A 152 24.07 4.18 -4.49
C ASP A 152 25.46 4.39 -5.11
N GLN A 153 26.34 3.39 -5.00
CA GLN A 153 27.60 3.30 -5.76
C GLN A 153 27.43 2.44 -7.02
N HIS A 154 26.31 2.58 -7.75
CA HIS A 154 26.05 1.73 -8.92
C HIS A 154 25.41 2.49 -10.09
N VAL A 155 26.05 3.59 -10.52
CA VAL A 155 25.75 4.24 -11.81
C VAL A 155 27.01 4.47 -12.68
N ASP A 156 28.23 4.18 -12.21
CA ASP A 156 29.49 4.46 -12.96
C ASP A 156 30.20 3.23 -13.56
N GLU A 157 29.49 2.17 -13.96
CA GLU A 157 30.08 1.06 -14.76
C GLU A 157 29.18 0.63 -15.93
N LEU A 158 28.79 1.57 -16.79
CA LEU A 158 28.32 1.28 -18.16
C LEU A 158 28.65 2.44 -19.13
N LEU A 159 29.93 2.82 -19.16
CA LEU A 159 30.59 3.49 -20.29
C LEU A 159 31.87 2.75 -20.65
#